data_AF-A0A7X9S2G8-F1
#
_entry.id   AF-A0A7X9S2G8-F1
#
_cell.length_a   1.000
_cell.length_b   1.000
_cell.length_c   1.000
_cell.angle_alpha   90.00
_cell.angle_beta   90.00
_cell.angle_gamma   90.00
#
_symmetry.space_group_name_H-M   'P 1'
#
loop_
_entity.id
_entity.type
_entity.pdbx_description
1 polymer ?
#
loop_
_entity_poly.entity_id
_entity_poly.type
_entity_poly.pdbx_seq_one_letter_code
_entity_poly.pdbx_strand_id
1 'polypeptide(L)'
;GAIIAMMLAGAGIIFFGFGHSFPATGLENLWSHGGFAPNGWQGVIASLGIVMFAFGGVEIIGVTAAEAKDPKKVIPQAINTIPLRIILFYVCTLAVLMAIFPWNSFGEQGSPFVLIFDGLGIPAAATILNIIVISASISAINSDIFGAGRMMYGMSKEGLAPKSFQRIASNGVP
;
A
#
# COMPACT_ATOMS: atom_id res chain seq x y z
N GLY A 1 -2.13 -1.39 11.59
CA GLY A 1 -1.25 -1.15 12.75
C GLY A 1 0.02 -0.46 12.32
N ALA A 2 0.88 -1.14 11.57
CA ALA A 2 2.20 -0.66 11.16
C ALA A 2 2.20 0.73 10.49
N ILE A 3 1.26 1.00 9.57
CA ILE A 3 1.16 2.31 8.90
C ILE A 3 0.86 3.43 9.91
N ILE A 4 0.00 3.18 10.89
CA ILE A 4 -0.30 4.16 11.95
C ILE A 4 0.93 4.40 12.82
N ALA A 5 1.63 3.33 13.22
CA ALA A 5 2.86 3.43 13.99
C ALA A 5 3.93 4.24 13.25
N MET A 6 4.06 4.05 11.94
CA MET A 6 4.97 4.82 11.10
C MET A 6 4.55 6.29 10.95
N MET A 7 3.25 6.59 10.78
CA MET A 7 2.78 7.98 10.75
C MET A 7 3.08 8.70 12.08
N LEU A 8 2.88 8.01 13.21
CA LEU A 8 3.21 8.56 14.53
C LEU A 8 4.72 8.74 14.72
N ALA A 9 5.53 7.77 14.28
CA ALA A 9 6.99 7.84 14.34
C ALA A 9 7.53 9.01 13.49
N GLY A 10 7.07 9.14 12.25
CA GLY A 10 7.48 10.23 11.36
C GLY A 10 6.98 11.61 11.82
N ALA A 11 5.75 11.69 12.35
CA ALA A 11 5.30 12.92 13.02
C ALA A 11 6.19 13.26 14.23
N GLY A 12 6.60 12.25 15.01
CA GLY A 12 7.56 12.42 16.10
C GLY A 12 8.89 13.02 15.66
N ILE A 13 9.44 12.57 14.53
CA ILE A 13 10.66 13.14 13.93
C ILE A 13 10.44 14.61 13.55
N ILE A 14 9.33 14.91 12.87
CA ILE A 14 9.02 16.26 12.38
C ILE A 14 8.85 17.26 13.54
N PHE A 15 8.18 16.87 14.63
CA PHE A 15 7.87 17.79 15.75
C PHE A 15 8.95 17.84 16.84
N PHE A 16 9.63 16.73 17.13
CA PHE A 16 10.61 16.66 18.22
C PHE A 16 12.07 16.70 17.73
N GLY A 17 12.34 16.60 16.43
CA GLY A 17 13.68 16.73 15.86
C GLY A 17 14.67 15.62 16.26
N PHE A 18 14.16 14.47 16.76
CA PHE A 18 14.98 13.31 17.08
C PHE A 18 15.57 12.68 15.80
N GLY A 19 16.90 12.53 15.75
CA GLY A 19 17.60 11.88 14.64
C GLY A 19 18.24 12.85 13.63
N HIS A 20 19.27 13.59 14.05
CA HIS A 20 20.02 14.51 13.18
C HIS A 20 21.00 13.77 12.24
N SER A 21 20.50 13.36 11.06
CA SER A 21 21.34 13.02 9.90
C SER A 21 20.96 13.76 8.61
N PHE A 22 19.77 14.38 8.57
CA PHE A 22 19.31 15.24 7.46
C PHE A 22 18.86 16.58 8.04
N PRO A 23 19.11 17.73 7.38
CA PRO A 23 18.62 19.02 7.85
C PRO A 23 17.09 18.92 7.91
N ALA A 24 16.52 19.05 9.11
CA ALA A 24 15.08 19.06 9.29
C ALA A 24 14.51 20.37 8.71
N THR A 25 14.35 20.41 7.38
CA THR A 25 13.58 21.45 6.68
C THR A 25 12.07 21.30 6.94
N GLY A 26 11.64 20.22 7.60
CA GLY A 26 10.26 20.04 8.03
C GLY A 26 9.28 20.02 6.86
N LEU A 27 8.11 20.63 7.03
CA LEU A 27 7.06 20.69 6.00
C LEU A 27 7.48 21.46 4.74
N GLU A 28 8.61 22.18 4.75
CA GLU A 28 9.10 22.93 3.59
C GLU A 28 9.56 22.01 2.46
N ASN A 29 10.03 20.79 2.76
CA ASN A 29 10.45 19.81 1.73
C ASN A 29 9.32 19.43 0.76
N LEU A 30 8.06 19.56 1.17
CA LEU A 30 6.89 19.28 0.32
C LEU A 30 6.77 20.23 -0.88
N TRP A 31 7.39 21.40 -0.80
CA TRP A 31 7.22 22.47 -1.79
C TRP A 31 8.55 23.09 -2.26
N SER A 32 9.65 22.89 -1.52
CA SER A 32 10.95 23.53 -1.76
C SER A 32 11.64 23.05 -3.05
N HIS A 33 11.40 21.80 -3.45
CA HIS A 33 12.04 21.18 -4.62
C HIS A 33 11.19 21.31 -5.90
N GLY A 34 10.85 22.53 -6.30
CA GLY A 34 10.11 22.81 -7.53
C GLY A 34 8.58 22.89 -7.38
N GLY A 35 8.08 23.09 -6.16
CA GLY A 35 6.65 23.25 -5.87
C GLY A 35 5.87 21.93 -5.88
N PHE A 36 4.53 22.03 -5.99
CA PHE A 36 3.63 20.86 -5.99
C PHE A 36 3.78 19.96 -7.23
N ALA A 37 4.13 20.54 -8.38
CA ALA A 37 4.24 19.83 -9.66
C ALA A 37 5.58 20.12 -10.34
N PRO A 38 6.71 19.63 -9.79
CA PRO A 38 8.05 19.92 -10.30
C PRO A 38 8.29 19.37 -11.72
N ASN A 39 7.63 18.26 -12.06
CA ASN A 39 7.64 17.67 -13.40
C ASN A 39 6.46 18.16 -14.28
N GLY A 40 5.80 19.25 -13.88
CA GLY A 40 4.61 19.79 -14.54
C GLY A 40 3.36 18.90 -14.45
N TRP A 41 2.28 19.32 -15.10
CA TRP A 41 1.00 18.58 -15.11
C TRP A 41 1.10 17.22 -15.80
N GLN A 42 2.02 17.06 -16.75
CA GLN A 42 2.28 15.76 -17.38
C GLN A 42 2.80 14.74 -16.36
N GLY A 43 3.70 15.15 -15.45
CA GLY A 43 4.16 14.30 -14.34
C GLY A 43 3.02 13.90 -13.40
N VAL A 44 2.08 14.80 -13.12
CA VAL A 44 0.88 14.49 -12.32
C VAL A 44 0.04 13.41 -13.01
N ILE A 45 -0.25 13.57 -14.30
CA ILE A 45 -1.03 12.58 -15.07
C ILE A 45 -0.30 11.24 -15.13
N ALA A 46 1.02 11.23 -15.34
CA ALA A 46 1.80 10.01 -15.35
C ALA A 46 1.77 9.28 -13.98
N SER A 47 1.83 10.04 -12.89
CA SER A 47 1.74 9.48 -11.52
C SER A 47 0.39 8.82 -11.24
N LEU A 48 -0.71 9.32 -11.84
CA LEU A 48 -2.02 8.70 -11.71
C LEU A 48 -2.03 7.24 -12.18
N GLY A 49 -1.23 6.88 -13.20
CA GLY A 49 -1.13 5.49 -13.66
C GLY A 49 -0.53 4.57 -12.61
N ILE A 50 0.54 5.01 -11.93
CA ILE A 50 1.18 4.28 -10.83
C ILE A 50 0.22 4.17 -9.64
N VAL A 51 -0.49 5.25 -9.33
CA VAL A 51 -1.51 5.27 -8.28
C VAL A 51 -2.61 4.27 -8.61
N MET A 52 -3.22 4.33 -9.79
CA MET A 52 -4.27 3.38 -10.21
C MET A 52 -3.82 1.92 -10.09
N PHE A 53 -2.58 1.61 -10.47
CA PHE A 53 -2.01 0.27 -10.29
C PHE A 53 -1.90 -0.13 -8.81
N ALA A 54 -1.46 0.77 -7.93
CA ALA A 54 -1.37 0.51 -6.49
C ALA A 54 -2.74 0.32 -5.81
N PHE A 55 -3.83 0.78 -6.44
CA PHE A 55 -5.21 0.52 -6.02
C PHE A 55 -5.82 -0.73 -6.68
N GLY A 56 -5.06 -1.46 -7.51
CA GLY A 56 -5.41 -2.82 -7.91
C GLY A 56 -5.48 -3.73 -6.67
N GLY A 57 -6.51 -4.56 -6.59
CA GLY A 57 -6.83 -5.41 -5.44
C GLY A 57 -8.11 -5.00 -4.71
N VAL A 58 -8.62 -3.77 -4.90
CA VAL A 58 -9.90 -3.35 -4.29
C VAL A 58 -11.10 -4.09 -4.89
N GLU A 59 -10.95 -4.66 -6.09
CA GLU A 59 -11.91 -5.56 -6.73
C GLU A 59 -12.22 -6.82 -5.90
N ILE A 60 -11.35 -7.19 -4.96
CA ILE A 60 -11.59 -8.35 -4.10
C ILE A 60 -12.83 -8.17 -3.22
N ILE A 61 -13.24 -6.93 -2.95
CA ILE A 61 -14.52 -6.62 -2.28
C ILE A 61 -15.69 -7.19 -3.09
N GLY A 62 -15.62 -7.12 -4.42
CA GLY A 62 -16.63 -7.68 -5.32
C GLY A 62 -16.62 -9.21 -5.36
N VAL A 63 -15.44 -9.83 -5.31
CA VAL A 63 -15.32 -11.31 -5.29
C VAL A 63 -15.81 -11.89 -3.97
N THR A 64 -15.50 -11.23 -2.86
CA THR A 64 -15.88 -11.65 -1.50
C THR A 64 -17.31 -11.25 -1.12
N ALA A 65 -17.95 -10.36 -1.87
CA ALA A 65 -19.35 -9.98 -1.71
C ALA A 65 -20.30 -11.19 -1.69
N ALA A 66 -20.02 -12.21 -2.53
CA ALA A 66 -20.81 -13.44 -2.60
C ALA A 66 -20.70 -14.33 -1.35
N GLU A 67 -19.64 -14.14 -0.55
CA GLU A 67 -19.36 -14.89 0.67
C GLU A 67 -19.62 -14.08 1.94
N ALA A 68 -20.01 -12.82 1.79
CA ALA A 68 -20.17 -11.89 2.89
C ALA A 68 -21.43 -12.20 3.70
N LYS A 69 -21.29 -12.24 5.03
CA LYS A 69 -22.43 -12.37 5.94
C LYS A 69 -23.19 -11.03 5.99
N ASP A 70 -24.46 -11.06 5.60
CA ASP A 70 -25.32 -9.88 5.40
C ASP A 70 -24.81 -8.88 4.33
N PRO A 71 -24.78 -9.29 3.04
CA PRO A 71 -24.24 -8.50 1.92
C PRO A 71 -24.83 -7.08 1.82
N LYS A 72 -26.11 -6.93 2.16
CA LYS A 72 -26.85 -5.66 2.05
C LYS A 72 -26.26 -4.55 2.92
N LYS A 73 -25.63 -4.91 4.03
CA LYS A 73 -25.02 -3.95 4.95
C LYS A 73 -23.51 -3.85 4.77
N VAL A 74 -22.82 -4.99 4.64
CA VAL A 74 -21.36 -5.01 4.62
C VAL A 74 -20.77 -4.53 3.30
N ILE A 75 -21.41 -4.78 2.16
CA ILE A 75 -20.89 -4.35 0.85
C ILE A 75 -20.89 -2.82 0.73
N PRO A 76 -22.01 -2.09 0.98
CA PRO A 76 -21.99 -0.63 0.91
C PRO A 76 -21.02 0.01 1.90
N GLN A 77 -20.89 -0.57 3.09
CA GLN A 77 -19.91 -0.10 4.08
C GLN A 77 -18.48 -0.29 3.60
N ALA A 78 -18.14 -1.47 3.07
CA ALA A 78 -16.81 -1.77 2.55
C ALA A 78 -16.42 -0.85 1.38
N ILE A 79 -17.33 -0.66 0.41
CA ILE A 79 -17.13 0.21 -0.76
C ILE A 79 -16.81 1.65 -0.35
N ASN A 80 -17.46 2.19 0.68
CA ASN A 80 -17.24 3.58 1.08
C ASN A 80 -16.05 3.76 2.03
N THR A 81 -15.76 2.78 2.88
CA THR A 81 -14.77 2.94 3.95
C THR A 81 -13.38 2.46 3.56
N ILE A 82 -13.26 1.39 2.77
CA ILE A 82 -11.96 0.81 2.42
C ILE A 82 -11.16 1.75 1.51
N PRO A 83 -11.68 2.24 0.37
CA PRO A 83 -10.91 3.13 -0.52
C PRO A 83 -10.51 4.43 0.17
N LEU A 84 -11.44 5.04 0.93
CA LEU A 84 -11.16 6.25 1.70
C LEU A 84 -9.99 6.04 2.67
N ARG A 85 -9.97 4.91 3.38
CA ARG A 85 -8.93 4.57 4.33
C ARG A 85 -7.59 4.31 3.64
N ILE A 86 -7.57 3.67 2.47
CA ILE A 86 -6.35 3.45 1.68
C ILE A 86 -5.80 4.80 1.19
N ILE A 87 -6.64 5.66 0.60
CA ILE A 87 -6.22 7.00 0.13
C ILE A 87 -5.65 7.81 1.29
N LEU A 88 -6.35 7.84 2.43
CA LEU A 88 -5.89 8.54 3.62
C LEU A 88 -4.49 8.07 4.05
N PHE A 89 -4.31 6.76 4.21
CA PHE A 89 -3.01 6.21 4.62
C PHE A 89 -1.92 6.45 3.58
N TYR A 90 -2.23 6.32 2.29
CA TYR A 90 -1.29 6.55 1.20
C TYR A 90 -0.79 7.99 1.19
N VAL A 91 -1.71 8.98 1.18
CA VAL A 91 -1.38 10.41 1.15
C VAL A 91 -0.65 10.83 2.42
N CYS A 92 -1.13 10.42 3.60
CA CYS A 92 -0.47 10.77 4.86
C CYS A 92 0.94 10.18 4.96
N THR A 93 1.13 8.93 4.51
CA THR A 93 2.43 8.27 4.49
C THR A 93 3.41 9.00 3.58
N LEU A 94 2.98 9.34 2.36
CA LEU A 94 3.81 10.08 1.42
C LEU A 94 4.14 11.48 1.92
N ALA A 95 3.19 12.18 2.53
CA ALA A 95 3.41 13.50 3.10
C ALA A 95 4.47 13.45 4.22
N VAL A 96 4.39 12.48 5.12
CA VAL A 96 5.39 12.28 6.18
C VAL A 96 6.75 11.94 5.59
N LEU A 97 6.80 11.03 4.61
CA LEU A 97 8.03 10.64 3.93
C LEU A 97 8.68 11.82 3.20
N MET A 98 7.93 12.60 2.44
CA MET A 98 8.42 13.75 1.68
C MET A 98 8.78 14.93 2.57
N ALA A 99 8.15 15.07 3.75
CA ALA A 99 8.58 16.07 4.73
C ALA A 99 9.96 15.74 5.32
N ILE A 100 10.26 14.46 5.52
CA ILE A 100 11.54 14.01 6.11
C ILE A 100 12.64 13.90 5.04
N PHE A 101 12.33 13.29 3.89
CA PHE A 101 13.26 13.04 2.80
C PHE A 101 12.84 13.82 1.56
N PRO A 102 13.75 14.61 0.97
CA PRO A 102 13.43 15.36 -0.24
C PRO A 102 13.16 14.38 -1.39
N TRP A 103 12.11 14.65 -2.17
CA TRP A 103 11.58 13.68 -3.13
C TRP A 103 12.56 13.31 -4.25
N ASN A 104 13.52 14.19 -4.53
CA ASN A 104 14.57 13.99 -5.52
C ASN A 104 15.69 13.03 -5.07
N SER A 105 15.70 12.61 -3.79
CA SER A 105 16.67 11.66 -3.25
C SER A 105 16.11 10.25 -3.06
N PHE A 106 14.85 10.01 -3.47
CA PHE A 106 14.28 8.67 -3.42
C PHE A 106 14.97 7.75 -4.44
N GLY A 107 15.59 6.66 -3.95
CA GLY A 107 16.19 5.61 -4.78
C GLY A 107 17.67 5.33 -4.49
N GLU A 108 18.38 6.22 -3.79
CA GLU A 108 19.83 6.07 -3.58
C GLU A 108 20.18 5.31 -2.28
N GLN A 109 19.27 5.23 -1.30
CA GLN A 109 19.60 4.80 0.08
C GLN A 109 18.71 3.66 0.63
N GLY A 110 17.99 2.93 -0.22
CA GLY A 110 17.13 1.81 0.19
C GLY A 110 15.68 2.21 0.51
N SER A 111 14.96 1.36 1.25
CA SER A 111 13.52 1.54 1.50
C SER A 111 13.27 2.77 2.40
N PRO A 112 12.52 3.79 1.94
CA PRO A 112 12.26 5.01 2.72
C PRO A 112 11.58 4.72 4.06
N PHE A 113 10.78 3.67 4.09
CA PHE A 113 10.12 3.15 5.28
C PHE A 113 11.10 2.74 6.37
N VAL A 114 12.20 2.09 5.98
CA VAL A 114 13.26 1.64 6.90
C VAL A 114 14.09 2.84 7.36
N LEU A 115 14.37 3.77 6.45
CA LEU A 115 15.17 4.97 6.74
C LEU A 115 14.53 5.87 7.81
N ILE A 116 13.20 5.95 7.89
CA ILE A 116 12.50 6.67 8.97
C ILE A 116 12.87 6.09 10.35
N PHE A 117 12.85 4.76 10.50
CA PHE A 117 13.10 4.11 11.79
C PHE A 117 14.58 4.00 12.13
N ASP A 118 15.44 3.90 11.11
CA ASP A 118 16.89 3.94 11.27
C ASP A 118 17.35 5.33 11.72
N GLY A 119 16.78 6.39 11.13
CA GLY A 119 17.02 7.78 11.55
C GLY A 119 16.61 8.09 12.99
N LEU A 120 15.59 7.39 13.52
CA LEU A 120 15.20 7.46 14.93
C LEU A 120 16.17 6.76 15.90
N GLY A 121 17.21 6.09 15.39
CA GLY A 121 18.13 5.32 16.21
C GLY A 121 17.52 4.04 16.77
N ILE A 122 16.50 3.48 16.13
CA ILE A 122 15.86 2.21 16.53
C ILE A 122 16.04 1.14 15.43
N PRO A 123 17.24 0.54 15.29
CA PRO A 123 17.51 -0.48 14.27
C PRO A 123 16.57 -1.70 14.33
N ALA A 124 16.10 -2.03 15.54
CA ALA A 124 15.12 -3.10 15.74
C ALA A 124 13.78 -2.80 15.05
N ALA A 125 13.33 -1.54 15.04
CA ALA A 125 12.07 -1.15 14.41
C ALA A 125 12.14 -1.22 12.87
N ALA A 126 13.29 -0.83 12.30
CA ALA A 126 13.59 -1.00 10.88
C ALA A 126 13.46 -2.48 10.43
N THR A 127 14.07 -3.40 11.19
CA THR A 127 14.01 -4.84 10.89
C THR A 127 12.59 -5.39 11.04
N ILE A 128 11.87 -5.03 12.11
CA ILE A 128 10.48 -5.45 12.34
C ILE A 128 9.58 -4.99 11.19
N LEU A 129 9.74 -3.74 10.74
CA LEU A 129 8.95 -3.20 9.64
C LEU A 129 9.18 -3.98 8.34
N ASN A 130 10.44 -4.33 8.03
CA ASN A 130 10.76 -5.11 6.85
C ASN A 130 10.08 -6.49 6.89
N ILE A 131 10.09 -7.17 8.05
CA ILE A 131 9.38 -8.44 8.24
C ILE A 131 7.87 -8.26 8.04
N ILE A 132 7.28 -7.20 8.60
CA ILE A 132 5.85 -6.91 8.44
C ILE A 132 5.49 -6.70 6.97
N VAL A 133 6.30 -5.92 6.23
CA VAL A 133 6.05 -5.63 4.81
C VAL A 133 6.15 -6.91 3.98
N ILE A 134 7.19 -7.71 4.17
CA ILE A 134 7.35 -8.99 3.45
C ILE A 134 6.17 -9.93 3.75
N SER A 135 5.80 -10.06 5.03
CA SER A 135 4.70 -10.92 5.44
C SER A 135 3.35 -10.46 4.88
N ALA A 136 3.11 -9.13 4.85
CA ALA A 136 1.93 -8.54 4.22
C ALA A 136 1.89 -8.79 2.70
N SER A 137 3.03 -8.62 2.00
CA SER A 137 3.14 -8.90 0.56
C SER A 137 2.83 -10.35 0.23
N ILE A 138 3.38 -11.31 1.00
CA ILE A 138 3.08 -12.74 0.83
C ILE A 138 1.59 -13.02 1.06
N SER A 139 0.98 -12.42 2.08
CA SER A 139 -0.45 -12.55 2.35
C SER A 139 -1.33 -12.02 1.22
N ALA A 140 -0.94 -10.89 0.60
CA ALA A 140 -1.63 -10.31 -0.54
C ALA A 140 -1.54 -11.25 -1.76
N ILE A 141 -0.33 -11.70 -2.10
CA ILE A 141 -0.07 -12.65 -3.20
C ILE A 141 -0.92 -13.92 -3.05
N ASN A 142 -1.02 -14.47 -1.83
CA ASN A 142 -1.83 -15.66 -1.59
C ASN A 142 -3.33 -15.42 -1.86
N SER A 143 -3.83 -14.22 -1.54
CA SER A 143 -5.22 -13.83 -1.79
C SER A 143 -5.49 -13.65 -3.28
N ASP A 144 -4.55 -13.05 -4.01
CA ASP A 144 -4.64 -12.82 -5.45
C ASP A 144 -4.61 -14.13 -6.25
N ILE A 145 -3.70 -15.05 -5.88
CA ILE A 145 -3.63 -16.39 -6.49
C ILE A 145 -4.93 -17.15 -6.26
N PHE A 146 -5.47 -17.12 -5.03
CA PHE A 146 -6.73 -17.76 -4.70
C PHE A 146 -7.91 -17.17 -5.50
N GLY A 147 -7.97 -15.85 -5.60
CA GLY A 147 -8.98 -15.15 -6.40
C GLY A 147 -8.90 -15.50 -7.89
N ALA A 148 -7.69 -15.53 -8.46
CA ALA A 148 -7.46 -15.91 -9.86
C ALA A 148 -7.84 -17.38 -10.12
N GLY A 149 -7.50 -18.29 -9.21
CA GLY A 149 -7.90 -19.71 -9.30
C GLY A 149 -9.42 -19.88 -9.33
N ARG A 150 -10.14 -19.19 -8.44
CA ARG A 150 -11.61 -19.16 -8.42
C ARG A 150 -12.22 -18.60 -9.70
N MET A 151 -11.64 -17.52 -10.24
CA MET A 151 -12.10 -16.93 -11.49
C MET A 151 -11.91 -17.90 -12.67
N MET A 152 -10.73 -18.53 -12.78
CA MET A 152 -10.45 -19.54 -13.80
C MET A 152 -11.35 -20.78 -13.66
N TYR A 153 -11.64 -21.22 -12.43
CA TYR A 153 -12.59 -22.30 -12.17
C TYR A 153 -13.99 -21.95 -12.67
N GLY A 154 -14.50 -20.75 -12.35
CA GLY A 154 -15.80 -20.27 -12.83
C GLY A 154 -15.87 -20.23 -14.36
N MET A 155 -14.86 -19.64 -15.01
CA MET A 155 -14.75 -19.60 -16.47
C MET A 155 -14.71 -21.01 -17.08
N SER A 156 -14.02 -21.95 -16.43
CA SER A 156 -13.95 -23.33 -16.92
C SER A 156 -15.28 -24.07 -16.83
N LYS A 157 -16.13 -23.75 -15.83
CA LYS A 157 -17.50 -24.29 -15.73
C LYS A 157 -18.41 -23.75 -16.82
N GLU A 158 -18.20 -22.51 -17.24
CA GLU A 158 -18.92 -21.88 -18.36
C GLU A 158 -18.34 -22.25 -19.73
N GLY A 159 -17.27 -23.05 -19.79
CA GLY A 159 -16.61 -23.47 -21.03
C GLY A 159 -15.69 -22.41 -21.66
N LEU A 160 -15.43 -21.31 -20.95
CA LEU A 160 -14.57 -20.20 -21.36
C LEU A 160 -13.09 -20.41 -21.01
N ALA A 161 -12.76 -21.47 -20.26
CA ALA A 161 -11.40 -21.89 -19.94
C ALA A 161 -11.25 -23.42 -20.03
N PRO A 162 -10.02 -23.96 -20.20
CA PRO A 162 -9.78 -25.39 -20.27
C PRO A 162 -10.36 -26.18 -19.09
N LYS A 163 -10.92 -27.36 -19.38
CA LYS A 163 -11.53 -28.25 -18.36
C LYS A 163 -10.56 -28.70 -17.26
N SER A 164 -9.24 -28.59 -17.49
CA SER A 164 -8.22 -28.86 -16.48
C SER A 164 -8.35 -27.95 -15.24
N PHE A 165 -8.88 -26.73 -15.39
CA PHE A 165 -9.12 -25.81 -14.28
C PHE A 165 -10.38 -26.13 -13.46
N GLN A 166 -11.13 -27.19 -13.80
CA GLN A 166 -12.23 -27.70 -12.96
C GLN A 166 -11.75 -28.65 -11.85
N ARG A 167 -10.45 -28.97 -11.81
CA ARG A 167 -9.88 -29.84 -10.77
C ARG A 167 -9.82 -29.07 -9.46
N ILE A 168 -10.44 -29.63 -8.43
CA ILE A 168 -10.37 -29.09 -7.07
C ILE A 168 -9.33 -29.93 -6.31
N ALA A 169 -8.42 -29.27 -5.58
CA ALA A 169 -7.47 -29.94 -4.72
C ALA A 169 -8.18 -30.57 -3.50
N SER A 170 -7.55 -31.53 -2.82
CA SER A 170 -8.15 -32.26 -1.69
C SER A 170 -8.55 -31.37 -0.50
N ASN A 171 -8.02 -30.15 -0.43
CA ASN A 171 -8.34 -29.14 0.56
C ASN A 171 -9.53 -28.23 0.17
N GLY A 172 -10.24 -28.53 -0.93
CA GLY A 172 -11.43 -27.79 -1.36
C GLY A 172 -11.15 -26.49 -2.09
N VAL A 173 -9.88 -26.19 -2.41
CA VAL A 173 -9.47 -25.02 -3.19
C VAL A 173 -9.36 -25.41 -4.66
N PRO A 174 -10.02 -24.67 -5.58
CA PRO A 174 -9.85 -24.86 -7.02
C PRO A 174 -8.49 -24.42 -7.54
#